data_AF-A0A935KLK9-F1
#
_entry.id   AF-A0A935KLK9-F1
#
_cell.length_a   1.000
_cell.length_b   1.000
_cell.length_c   1.000
_cell.angle_alpha   90.00
_cell.angle_beta   90.00
_cell.angle_gamma   90.00
#
_symmetry.space_group_name_H-M   'P 1'
#
loop_
_entity.id
_entity.type
_entity.pdbx_description
1 polymer ?
#
loop_
_entity_poly.entity_id
_entity_poly.type
_entity_poly.pdbx_seq_one_letter_code
_entity_poly.pdbx_strand_id
1 'polypeptide(L)'
;MADDKLKLPTGITTVPASTGDIQVSDRVRSEMLKTQRAGIEGAAKVEVARLQVAQEAIAATRALFEVFKSHNELQATRAEWEGRVSAAEAAVRKAAVDLETAQEQNKPRLEELDQSREVQQRLLALFDEVMKQATHADLSEETKKEARQYLLQLSDRIVQLRK
;
A
#
# COMPACT_ATOMS: atom_id res chain seq x y z
N MET A 1 35.78 84.83 -12.23
CA MET A 1 36.92 85.15 -13.11
C MET A 1 37.51 83.83 -13.57
N ALA A 2 37.56 83.62 -14.90
CA ALA A 2 38.41 82.74 -15.75
C ALA A 2 38.85 81.36 -15.23
N ASP A 3 39.02 80.28 -16.00
CA ASP A 3 38.78 79.84 -17.38
C ASP A 3 39.31 78.38 -17.36
N ASP A 4 38.64 77.40 -17.98
CA ASP A 4 39.33 76.40 -18.84
C ASP A 4 38.39 75.35 -19.47
N LYS A 5 38.34 75.42 -20.81
CA LYS A 5 38.48 74.31 -21.77
C LYS A 5 37.40 73.20 -21.79
N LEU A 6 36.31 73.47 -22.50
CA LEU A 6 35.79 72.51 -23.48
C LEU A 6 36.10 73.00 -24.89
N LYS A 7 37.12 72.40 -25.50
CA LYS A 7 37.45 72.56 -26.92
C LYS A 7 36.43 71.75 -27.73
N LEU A 8 35.44 72.43 -28.30
CA LEU A 8 34.62 71.85 -29.36
C LEU A 8 35.42 71.86 -30.67
N PRO A 9 35.40 70.78 -31.46
CA PRO A 9 36.12 70.74 -32.73
C PRO A 9 35.54 71.77 -33.70
N THR A 10 36.34 72.78 -34.02
CA THR A 10 36.16 73.72 -35.13
C THR A 10 36.30 72.96 -36.44
N GLY A 11 35.14 72.55 -36.97
CA GLY A 11 35.03 71.86 -38.24
C GLY A 11 33.62 71.95 -38.81
N ILE A 12 33.00 73.14 -38.75
CA ILE A 12 31.85 73.46 -39.61
C ILE A 12 32.25 74.72 -40.38
N THR A 13 33.05 74.48 -41.40
CA THR A 13 33.37 75.45 -42.44
C THR A 13 32.06 75.90 -43.06
N THR A 14 31.82 77.21 -42.99
CA THR A 14 30.86 77.97 -43.78
C THR A 14 30.88 77.53 -45.25
N VAL A 15 29.74 77.03 -45.74
CA VAL A 15 29.45 76.80 -47.17
C VAL A 15 28.22 77.65 -47.49
N PRO A 16 28.21 78.38 -48.62
CA PRO A 16 27.36 79.55 -48.81
C PRO A 16 25.88 79.19 -48.95
N ALA A 17 25.03 80.17 -48.67
CA ALA A 17 23.63 80.16 -49.03
C ALA A 17 23.49 80.06 -50.57
N SER A 18 23.38 78.84 -51.08
CA SER A 18 22.82 78.54 -52.39
C SER A 18 21.61 77.65 -52.18
N THR A 19 20.47 78.12 -52.67
CA THR A 19 19.21 77.40 -52.85
C THR A 19 19.50 76.00 -53.39
N GLY A 20 19.36 74.98 -52.54
CA GLY A 20 19.72 73.61 -52.86
C GLY A 20 19.18 72.66 -51.80
N ASP A 21 18.51 71.62 -52.26
CA ASP A 21 17.70 70.68 -51.50
C ASP A 21 18.29 70.18 -50.18
N ILE A 22 17.36 69.98 -49.25
CA ILE A 22 17.49 69.16 -48.05
C ILE A 22 17.96 67.76 -48.45
N GLN A 23 19.26 67.50 -48.40
CA GLN A 23 19.82 66.15 -48.44
C GLN A 23 20.77 65.94 -47.26
N VAL A 24 20.28 66.19 -46.04
CA VAL A 24 20.76 65.47 -44.85
C VAL A 24 20.23 64.04 -44.96
N SER A 25 20.90 63.33 -45.87
CA SER A 25 21.04 61.91 -46.11
C SER A 25 19.92 60.99 -45.60
N ASP A 26 19.04 60.60 -46.52
CA ASP A 26 18.13 59.45 -46.36
C ASP A 26 18.87 58.20 -45.87
N ARG A 27 20.17 58.08 -46.16
CA ARG A 27 21.03 57.01 -45.66
C ARG A 27 21.22 57.07 -44.15
N VAL A 28 21.50 58.25 -43.58
CA VAL A 28 21.64 58.45 -42.12
C VAL A 28 20.30 58.25 -41.41
N ARG A 29 19.19 58.70 -41.99
CA ARG A 29 17.83 58.40 -41.47
C ARG A 29 17.52 56.90 -41.53
N SER A 30 17.87 56.23 -42.63
CA SER A 30 17.65 54.79 -42.78
C SER A 30 18.50 53.97 -41.80
N GLU A 31 19.71 54.43 -41.48
CA GLU A 31 20.59 53.80 -40.49
C GLU A 31 20.09 54.04 -39.06
N MET A 32 19.61 55.25 -38.72
CA MET A 32 18.93 55.51 -37.44
C MET A 32 17.66 54.67 -37.27
N LEU A 33 16.88 54.49 -38.33
CA LEU A 33 15.67 53.65 -38.28
C LEU A 33 16.01 52.17 -38.14
N LYS A 34 17.12 51.70 -38.74
CA LYS A 34 17.62 50.33 -38.56
C LYS A 34 18.13 50.08 -37.14
N THR A 35 18.85 51.03 -36.53
CA THR A 35 19.31 50.89 -35.14
C THR A 35 18.16 50.97 -34.15
N GLN A 36 17.15 51.81 -34.38
CA GLN A 36 15.92 51.80 -33.57
C GLN A 36 15.14 50.49 -33.70
N ARG A 37 14.98 49.94 -34.92
CA ARG A 37 14.34 48.63 -35.12
C ARG A 37 15.11 47.50 -34.45
N ALA A 38 16.44 47.49 -34.58
CA ALA A 38 17.29 46.51 -33.89
C ALA A 38 17.22 46.65 -32.36
N GLY A 39 17.08 47.88 -31.84
CA GLY A 39 16.87 48.16 -30.42
C GLY A 39 15.51 47.64 -29.92
N ILE A 40 14.44 47.85 -30.69
CA ILE A 40 13.09 47.34 -30.38
C ILE A 40 13.06 45.81 -30.47
N GLU A 41 13.66 45.21 -31.50
CA GLU A 41 13.77 43.76 -31.64
C GLU A 41 14.61 43.13 -30.52
N GLY A 42 15.68 43.79 -30.08
CA GLY A 42 16.47 43.40 -28.93
C GLY A 42 15.69 43.45 -27.63
N ALA A 43 14.96 44.54 -27.38
CA ALA A 43 14.09 44.68 -26.22
C ALA A 43 12.95 43.64 -26.21
N ALA A 44 12.32 43.40 -27.36
CA ALA A 44 11.27 42.40 -27.51
C ALA A 44 11.79 40.97 -27.24
N LYS A 45 13.00 40.62 -27.71
CA LYS A 45 13.63 39.32 -27.40
C LYS A 45 13.88 39.14 -25.91
N VAL A 46 14.31 40.20 -25.21
CA VAL A 46 14.52 40.18 -23.76
C VAL A 46 13.19 40.00 -23.01
N GLU A 47 12.12 40.67 -23.45
CA GLU A 47 10.79 40.52 -22.86
C GLU A 47 10.19 39.13 -23.11
N VAL A 48 10.35 38.57 -24.31
CA VAL A 48 9.94 37.20 -24.62
C VAL A 48 10.70 36.19 -23.75
N ALA A 49 12.02 36.35 -23.59
CA ALA A 49 12.81 35.49 -22.72
C ALA A 49 12.35 35.57 -21.25
N ARG A 50 12.01 36.77 -20.75
CA ARG A 50 11.45 36.96 -19.40
C ARG A 50 10.10 36.27 -19.25
N LEU A 51 9.22 36.36 -20.25
CA LEU A 51 7.92 35.68 -20.22
C LEU A 51 8.06 34.16 -20.28
N GLN A 52 9.01 33.62 -21.04
CA GLN A 52 9.31 32.20 -21.07
C GLN A 52 9.81 31.70 -19.70
N VAL A 53 10.74 32.41 -19.07
CA VAL A 53 11.21 32.08 -17.71
C VAL A 53 10.06 32.16 -16.70
N ALA A 54 9.17 33.15 -16.81
CA ALA A 54 8.00 33.25 -15.95
C ALA A 54 7.03 32.07 -16.14
N GLN A 55 6.81 31.63 -17.39
CA GLN A 55 5.99 30.46 -17.69
C GLN A 55 6.61 29.16 -17.14
N GLU A 56 7.92 28.99 -17.30
CA GLU A 56 8.65 27.84 -16.74
C GLU A 56 8.58 27.83 -15.21
N ALA A 57 8.71 28.99 -14.56
CA ALA A 57 8.57 29.12 -13.11
C ALA A 57 7.16 28.73 -12.62
N ILE A 58 6.11 29.16 -13.34
CA ILE A 58 4.73 28.76 -13.05
C ILE A 58 4.54 27.25 -13.24
N ALA A 59 5.10 26.68 -14.31
CA ALA A 59 5.04 25.24 -14.57
C ALA A 59 5.74 24.43 -13.48
N ALA A 60 6.95 24.84 -13.07
CA ALA A 60 7.69 24.21 -11.99
C ALA A 60 6.95 24.28 -10.65
N THR A 61 6.30 25.43 -10.37
CA THR A 61 5.49 25.60 -9.16
C THR A 61 4.28 24.66 -9.15
N ARG A 62 3.59 24.52 -10.29
CA ARG A 62 2.47 23.57 -10.44
C ARG A 62 2.92 22.13 -10.22
N ALA A 63 4.02 21.72 -10.84
CA ALA A 63 4.59 20.39 -10.64
C ALA A 63 4.93 20.12 -9.16
N LEU A 64 5.47 21.13 -8.46
CA LEU A 64 5.74 21.01 -7.02
C LEU A 64 4.46 20.80 -6.20
N PHE A 65 3.38 21.52 -6.50
CA PHE A 65 2.08 21.31 -5.84
C PHE A 65 1.52 19.91 -6.09
N GLU A 66 1.67 19.38 -7.31
CA GLU A 66 1.26 18.01 -7.64
C GLU A 66 2.06 16.98 -6.84
N VAL A 67 3.37 17.18 -6.70
CA VAL A 67 4.22 16.32 -5.86
C VAL A 67 3.76 16.35 -4.40
N PHE A 68 3.51 17.53 -3.82
CA PHE A 68 2.98 17.62 -2.45
C PHE A 68 1.62 16.95 -2.28
N LYS A 69 0.73 17.11 -3.27
CA LYS A 69 -0.57 16.43 -3.27
C LYS A 69 -0.39 14.91 -3.28
N SER A 70 0.44 14.38 -4.18
CA SER A 70 0.72 12.95 -4.25
C SER A 70 1.38 12.41 -2.97
N HIS A 71 2.23 13.21 -2.33
CA HIS A 71 2.84 12.84 -1.05
C HIS A 71 1.79 12.74 0.06
N ASN A 72 0.85 13.69 0.14
CA ASN A 72 -0.23 13.64 1.12
C ASN A 72 -1.16 12.45 0.89
N GLU A 73 -1.49 12.13 -0.37
CA GLU A 73 -2.26 10.93 -0.73
C GLU A 73 -1.52 9.64 -0.32
N LEU A 74 -0.20 9.58 -0.54
CA LEU A 74 0.62 8.45 -0.12
C LEU A 74 0.66 8.31 1.42
N GLN A 75 0.78 9.41 2.16
CA GLN A 75 0.75 9.38 3.62
C GLN A 75 -0.62 8.94 4.16
N ALA A 76 -1.71 9.41 3.55
CA ALA A 76 -3.06 9.00 3.92
C ALA A 76 -3.27 7.50 3.69
N THR A 77 -2.89 6.98 2.52
CA THR A 77 -2.99 5.55 2.22
C THR A 77 -2.12 4.72 3.15
N ARG A 78 -0.91 5.18 3.48
CA ARG A 78 -0.04 4.51 4.45
C ARG A 78 -0.69 4.41 5.83
N ALA A 79 -1.28 5.49 6.33
CA ALA A 79 -1.98 5.50 7.61
C ALA A 79 -3.18 4.54 7.60
N GLU A 80 -3.94 4.48 6.50
CA GLU A 80 -5.02 3.52 6.33
C GLU A 80 -4.52 2.07 6.38
N TRP A 81 -3.41 1.77 5.68
CA TRP A 81 -2.82 0.43 5.68
C TRP A 81 -2.28 0.04 7.05
N GLU A 82 -1.59 0.94 7.75
CA GLU A 82 -1.13 0.71 9.12
C GLU A 82 -2.31 0.43 10.06
N GLY A 83 -3.43 1.15 9.92
CA GLY A 83 -4.66 0.89 10.67
C GLY A 83 -5.27 -0.48 10.37
N ARG A 84 -5.34 -0.88 9.08
CA ARG A 84 -5.84 -2.20 8.68
C ARG A 84 -4.97 -3.33 9.19
N VAL A 85 -3.64 -3.18 9.13
CA VAL A 85 -2.69 -4.16 9.66
C VAL A 85 -2.86 -4.30 11.17
N SER A 86 -2.94 -3.19 11.91
CA SER A 86 -3.16 -3.22 13.36
C SER A 86 -4.46 -3.93 13.75
N ALA A 87 -5.56 -3.65 13.03
CA ALA A 87 -6.84 -4.33 13.24
C ALA A 87 -6.75 -5.83 12.94
N ALA A 88 -6.09 -6.21 11.85
CA ALA A 88 -5.89 -7.61 11.48
C ALA A 88 -5.03 -8.35 12.51
N GLU A 89 -3.95 -7.74 13.00
CA GLU A 89 -3.12 -8.31 14.06
C GLU A 89 -3.90 -8.52 15.35
N ALA A 90 -4.74 -7.56 15.75
CA ALA A 90 -5.58 -7.69 16.93
C ALA A 90 -6.57 -8.85 16.78
N ALA A 91 -7.19 -9.00 15.60
CA ALA A 91 -8.08 -10.12 15.30
C ALA A 91 -7.37 -11.47 15.34
N VAL A 92 -6.15 -11.56 14.79
CA VAL A 92 -5.34 -12.79 14.83
C VAL A 92 -4.96 -13.16 16.27
N ARG A 93 -4.52 -12.18 17.08
CA ARG A 93 -4.21 -12.42 18.50
C ARG A 93 -5.42 -12.92 19.26
N LYS A 94 -6.60 -12.32 19.02
CA LYS A 94 -7.85 -12.79 19.63
C LYS A 94 -8.18 -14.22 19.21
N ALA A 95 -8.11 -14.52 17.91
CA ALA A 95 -8.36 -15.87 17.40
C ALA A 95 -7.39 -16.92 17.97
N ALA A 96 -6.13 -16.54 18.21
CA ALA A 96 -5.15 -17.42 18.84
C ALA A 96 -5.54 -17.76 20.29
N VAL A 97 -5.95 -16.75 21.08
CA VAL A 97 -6.43 -16.96 22.46
C VAL A 97 -7.71 -17.81 22.48
N ASP A 98 -8.65 -17.53 21.58
CA ASP A 98 -9.89 -18.30 21.47
C ASP A 98 -9.60 -19.77 21.10
N LEU A 99 -8.63 -20.01 20.22
CA LEU A 99 -8.19 -21.35 19.83
C LEU A 99 -7.52 -22.10 20.98
N GLU A 100 -6.62 -21.45 21.71
CA GLU A 100 -5.98 -22.02 22.90
C GLU A 100 -7.02 -22.40 23.96
N THR A 101 -7.95 -21.48 24.25
CA THR A 101 -9.06 -21.72 25.19
C THR A 101 -9.93 -22.90 24.74
N ALA A 102 -10.27 -22.97 23.45
CA ALA A 102 -11.06 -24.06 22.91
C ALA A 102 -10.32 -25.41 22.96
N GLN A 103 -9.00 -25.41 22.78
CA GLN A 103 -8.17 -26.61 22.92
C GLN A 103 -8.13 -27.09 24.38
N GLU A 104 -7.92 -26.18 25.33
CA GLU A 104 -7.95 -26.51 26.76
C GLU A 104 -9.30 -27.07 27.20
N GLN A 105 -10.40 -26.48 26.73
CA GLN A 105 -11.75 -26.97 27.03
C GLN A 105 -12.06 -28.32 26.36
N ASN A 106 -11.52 -28.58 25.18
CA ASN A 106 -11.76 -29.85 24.47
C ASN A 106 -10.83 -30.98 24.91
N LYS A 107 -9.67 -30.67 25.49
CA LYS A 107 -8.72 -31.67 26.01
C LYS A 107 -9.38 -32.70 26.95
N PRO A 108 -10.13 -32.31 28.01
CA PRO A 108 -10.77 -33.30 28.88
C PRO A 108 -11.82 -34.13 28.14
N ARG A 109 -12.56 -33.54 27.19
CA ARG A 109 -13.55 -34.28 26.39
C ARG A 109 -12.88 -35.30 25.46
N LEU A 110 -11.71 -34.98 24.91
CA LEU A 110 -10.92 -35.92 24.13
C LEU A 110 -10.40 -37.06 25.00
N GLU A 111 -9.90 -36.74 26.19
CA GLU A 111 -9.47 -37.75 27.17
C GLU A 111 -10.64 -38.67 27.59
N GLU A 112 -11.82 -38.12 27.86
CA GLU A 112 -13.04 -38.90 28.14
C GLU A 112 -13.45 -39.80 26.96
N LEU A 113 -13.38 -39.27 25.74
CA LEU A 113 -13.65 -40.04 24.52
C LEU A 113 -12.67 -41.19 24.33
N ASP A 114 -11.37 -40.95 24.58
CA ASP A 114 -10.35 -41.97 24.45
C ASP A 114 -10.47 -43.04 25.54
N GLN A 115 -10.77 -42.65 26.78
CA GLN A 115 -11.10 -43.61 27.85
C GLN A 115 -12.35 -44.43 27.49
N SER A 116 -13.39 -43.80 26.96
CA SER A 116 -14.61 -44.49 26.52
C SER A 116 -14.32 -45.52 25.42
N ARG A 117 -13.51 -45.14 24.43
CA ARG A 117 -13.06 -46.03 23.35
C ARG A 117 -12.24 -47.19 23.87
N GLU A 118 -11.34 -46.95 24.82
CA GLU A 118 -10.53 -48.00 25.44
C GLU A 118 -11.41 -49.03 26.18
N VAL A 119 -12.38 -48.55 26.96
CA VAL A 119 -13.34 -49.41 27.65
C VAL A 119 -14.17 -50.23 26.65
N GLN A 120 -14.65 -49.60 25.58
CA GLN A 120 -15.37 -50.29 24.51
C GLN A 120 -14.53 -51.37 23.83
N GLN A 121 -13.26 -51.09 23.53
CA GLN A 121 -12.35 -52.07 22.93
C GLN A 121 -12.10 -53.26 23.87
N ARG A 122 -11.88 -53.01 25.16
CA ARG A 122 -11.72 -54.08 26.16
C ARG A 122 -12.96 -54.95 26.27
N LEU A 123 -14.15 -54.34 26.25
CA LEU A 123 -15.43 -55.06 26.26
C LEU A 123 -15.62 -55.92 25.01
N LEU A 124 -15.29 -55.40 23.83
CA LEU A 124 -15.36 -56.16 22.58
C LEU A 124 -14.36 -57.32 22.58
N ALA A 125 -13.14 -57.12 23.08
CA ALA A 125 -12.15 -58.19 23.21
C ALA A 125 -12.62 -59.31 24.16
N LEU A 126 -13.22 -58.95 25.30
CA LEU A 126 -13.83 -59.93 26.22
C LEU A 126 -14.99 -60.67 25.55
N PHE A 127 -15.82 -59.98 24.78
CA PHE A 127 -16.91 -60.60 24.03
C PHE A 127 -16.38 -61.61 23.02
N ASP A 128 -15.36 -61.23 22.23
CA ASP A 128 -14.72 -62.11 21.26
C ASP A 128 -14.09 -63.34 21.93
N GLU A 129 -13.46 -63.17 23.08
CA GLU A 129 -12.85 -64.28 23.84
C GLU A 129 -13.90 -65.23 24.39
N VAL A 130 -15.01 -64.73 24.96
CA VAL A 130 -16.13 -65.57 25.41
C VAL A 130 -16.79 -66.28 24.23
N MET A 131 -16.96 -65.62 23.09
CA MET A 131 -17.51 -66.24 21.89
C MET A 131 -16.58 -67.32 21.32
N LYS A 132 -15.26 -67.11 21.38
CA LYS A 132 -14.25 -68.10 21.00
C LYS A 132 -14.28 -69.30 21.96
N GLN A 133 -14.41 -69.07 23.26
CA GLN A 133 -14.59 -70.16 24.24
C GLN A 133 -15.89 -70.92 23.96
N ALA A 134 -17.02 -70.24 23.77
CA ALA A 134 -18.31 -70.87 23.50
C ALA A 134 -18.36 -71.70 22.20
N THR A 135 -17.48 -71.40 21.23
CA THR A 135 -17.34 -72.18 19.99
C THR A 135 -16.46 -73.43 20.14
N HIS A 136 -15.71 -73.60 21.24
CA HIS A 136 -15.04 -74.86 21.54
C HIS A 136 -16.08 -75.96 21.87
N ALA A 137 -15.85 -77.15 21.30
CA ALA A 137 -16.79 -78.27 21.34
C ALA A 137 -16.94 -78.92 22.74
N ASP A 138 -15.99 -78.70 23.64
CA ASP A 138 -15.90 -79.42 24.93
C ASP A 138 -16.62 -78.75 26.10
N LEU A 139 -17.26 -77.59 25.89
CA LEU A 139 -18.05 -76.91 26.93
C LEU A 139 -19.49 -77.43 26.96
N SER A 140 -20.01 -77.68 28.17
CA SER A 140 -21.38 -78.14 28.36
C SER A 140 -22.40 -77.11 27.85
N GLU A 141 -23.55 -77.58 27.35
CA GLU A 141 -24.64 -76.71 26.89
C GLU A 141 -25.11 -75.71 27.98
N GLU A 142 -25.02 -76.10 29.26
CA GLU A 142 -25.30 -75.22 30.40
C GLU A 142 -24.29 -74.08 30.54
N THR A 143 -22.99 -74.36 30.46
CA THR A 143 -21.96 -73.30 30.55
C THR A 143 -22.02 -72.35 29.36
N LYS A 144 -22.37 -72.85 28.16
CA LYS A 144 -22.61 -72.00 26.98
C LYS A 144 -23.83 -71.09 27.13
N LYS A 145 -24.91 -71.59 27.74
CA LYS A 145 -26.10 -70.79 28.06
C LYS A 145 -25.82 -69.72 29.10
N GLU A 146 -25.16 -70.07 30.20
CA GLU A 146 -24.79 -69.11 31.25
C GLU A 146 -23.89 -68.01 30.70
N ALA A 147 -22.86 -68.34 29.93
CA ALA A 147 -21.96 -67.35 29.33
C ALA A 147 -22.71 -66.38 28.40
N ARG A 148 -23.63 -66.88 27.56
CA ARG A 148 -24.48 -66.02 26.70
C ARG A 148 -25.41 -65.12 27.52
N GLN A 149 -25.99 -65.66 28.59
CA GLN A 149 -26.91 -64.92 29.45
C GLN A 149 -26.18 -63.81 30.23
N TYR A 150 -24.95 -64.10 30.67
CA TYR A 150 -24.08 -63.12 31.31
C TYR A 150 -23.68 -61.99 30.36
N LEU A 151 -23.33 -62.31 29.10
CA LEU A 151 -23.03 -61.31 28.07
C LEU A 151 -24.23 -60.42 27.73
N LEU A 152 -25.43 -61.00 27.63
CA LEU A 152 -26.67 -60.25 27.41
C LEU A 152 -26.96 -59.29 28.56
N GLN A 153 -26.85 -59.76 29.81
CA GLN A 153 -27.04 -58.93 30.99
C GLN A 153 -26.00 -57.80 31.08
N LEU A 154 -24.74 -58.09 30.73
CA LEU A 154 -23.69 -57.07 30.70
C LEU A 154 -24.00 -56.00 29.64
N SER A 155 -24.46 -56.41 28.46
CA SER A 155 -24.83 -55.50 27.37
C SER A 155 -26.01 -54.59 27.75
N ASP A 156 -27.05 -55.13 28.38
CA ASP A 156 -28.19 -54.35 28.86
C ASP A 156 -27.77 -53.32 29.92
N ARG A 157 -26.86 -53.71 30.81
CA ARG A 157 -26.36 -52.84 31.88
C ARG A 157 -25.50 -51.70 31.35
N ILE A 158 -24.71 -51.95 30.31
CA ILE A 158 -23.94 -50.91 29.60
C ILE A 158 -24.88 -49.94 28.87
N VAL A 159 -25.95 -50.43 28.24
CA VAL A 159 -26.96 -49.57 27.58
C VAL A 159 -27.70 -48.70 28.60
N GLN A 160 -27.98 -49.22 29.80
CA GLN A 160 -28.60 -48.46 30.88
C GLN A 160 -27.68 -47.37 31.46
N LEU A 161 -26.37 -47.63 31.56
CA LEU A 161 -25.37 -46.65 32.02
C LEU A 161 -25.08 -45.53 31.02
N ARG A 162 -25.52 -45.67 29.76
CA ARG A 162 -25.36 -44.65 28.71
C ARG A 162 -26.47 -43.58 28.73
N LYS A 163 -27.57 -43.80 29.47
CA LYS A 163 -28.64 -42.81 29.67
C LYS A 163 -28.33 -41.90 30.85
#